data_AF-A0A970DW75-F1
#
_entry.id   AF-A0A970DW75-F1
#
_cell.length_a   1.000
_cell.length_b   1.000
_cell.length_c   1.000
_cell.angle_alpha   90.00
_cell.angle_beta   90.00
_cell.angle_gamma   90.00
#
_symmetry.space_group_name_H-M   'P 1'
#
loop_
_entity.id
_entity.type
_entity.pdbx_description
1 polymer ?
#
loop_
_entity_poly.entity_id
_entity_poly.type
_entity_poly.pdbx_seq_one_letter_code
_entity_poly.pdbx_strand_id
1 'polypeptide(L)'
;MAKVVYILGNIGSGKTELIRRTHETLGGRLTIRAVYNQPQAIFDLERLRAAGIPAVMSNDNVPVPEVQSPDDQRELVFYEFSGRTGYSLPKKNDDILRVFVFSVTEGDEKPLKYPRLFKEVELVILNKIDLLPFTNFSVSRFQHRLRTVNPSVPLLKLSCRSGVGLDNWRSWVLRLFGYHDVEESGVLSYHPNYPGLSSF
;
A
#
# COMPACT_ATOMS: atom_id res chain seq x y z
N MET A 1 8.04 1.34 -19.27
CA MET A 1 7.43 2.56 -18.71
C MET A 1 7.34 2.41 -17.20
N ALA A 2 7.64 3.48 -16.47
CA ALA A 2 7.49 3.53 -15.02
C ALA A 2 6.07 3.15 -14.57
N LYS A 3 5.95 2.56 -13.38
CA LYS A 3 4.66 2.24 -12.78
C LYS A 3 4.33 3.26 -11.70
N VAL A 4 3.08 3.71 -11.69
CA VAL A 4 2.60 4.70 -10.73
C VAL A 4 1.59 4.05 -9.80
N VAL A 5 1.81 4.19 -8.49
CA VAL A 5 0.93 3.65 -7.47
C VAL A 5 0.46 4.77 -6.54
N TYR A 6 -0.85 4.99 -6.54
CA TYR A 6 -1.53 5.89 -5.61
C TYR A 6 -1.78 5.16 -4.30
N ILE A 7 -1.10 5.61 -3.25
CA ILE A 7 -1.25 5.10 -1.88
C ILE A 7 -2.29 5.95 -1.18
N LEU A 8 -3.49 5.38 -1.07
CA LEU A 8 -4.66 5.95 -0.41
C LEU A 8 -4.82 5.32 0.97
N GLY A 9 -5.50 5.98 1.90
CA GLY A 9 -5.68 5.46 3.26
C GLY A 9 -5.93 6.55 4.27
N ASN A 10 -6.56 6.20 5.40
CA ASN A 10 -6.79 7.17 6.47
C ASN A 10 -5.49 7.58 7.18
N ILE A 11 -5.55 8.67 7.97
CA ILE A 11 -4.44 9.09 8.83
C ILE A 11 -4.03 7.90 9.72
N GLY A 12 -2.73 7.63 9.76
CA GLY A 12 -2.19 6.55 10.58
C GLY A 12 -2.44 5.14 10.06
N SER A 13 -2.98 4.93 8.84
CA SER A 13 -3.18 3.57 8.31
C SER A 13 -1.87 2.85 7.96
N GLY A 14 -0.75 3.57 7.87
CA GLY A 14 0.59 3.04 7.64
C GLY A 14 1.10 3.19 6.19
N LYS A 15 0.56 4.14 5.43
CA LYS A 15 0.96 4.45 4.05
C LYS A 15 2.46 4.71 3.88
N THR A 16 3.01 5.70 4.58
CA THR A 16 4.45 6.03 4.55
C THR A 16 5.33 4.85 4.92
N GLU A 17 4.91 4.08 5.93
CA GLU A 17 5.65 2.91 6.38
C GLU A 17 5.65 1.79 5.34
N LEU A 18 4.53 1.58 4.63
CA LEU A 18 4.48 0.64 3.52
C LEU A 18 5.48 1.03 2.41
N ILE A 19 5.56 2.31 2.07
CA ILE A 19 6.54 2.82 1.08
C ILE A 19 7.96 2.52 1.54
N ARG A 20 8.28 2.85 2.81
CA ARG A 20 9.60 2.59 3.41
C ARG A 20 9.98 1.11 3.36
N ARG A 21 9.07 0.23 3.81
CA ARG A 21 9.28 -1.24 3.80
C ARG A 21 9.40 -1.81 2.40
N THR A 22 8.75 -1.19 1.41
CA THR A 22 8.92 -1.55 0.00
C THR A 22 10.34 -1.25 -0.46
N HIS A 23 10.87 -0.06 -0.15
CA HIS A 23 12.25 0.29 -0.51
C HIS A 23 13.30 -0.60 0.16
N GLU A 24 13.12 -0.94 1.44
CA GLU A 24 14.04 -1.83 2.16
C GLU A 24 14.17 -3.22 1.51
N THR A 25 13.10 -3.71 0.89
CA THR A 25 13.05 -5.07 0.32
C THR A 25 13.24 -5.13 -1.19
N LEU A 26 12.94 -4.04 -1.90
CA LEU A 26 13.03 -3.96 -3.37
C LEU A 26 14.08 -2.96 -3.86
N GLY A 27 14.77 -2.27 -2.96
CA GLY A 27 15.93 -1.44 -3.28
C GLY A 27 16.97 -2.24 -4.04
N GLY A 28 17.40 -1.71 -5.19
CA GLY A 28 18.33 -2.39 -6.10
C GLY A 28 17.64 -3.26 -7.17
N ARG A 29 16.39 -3.67 -6.97
CA ARG A 29 15.56 -4.29 -8.04
C ARG A 29 14.72 -3.26 -8.77
N LEU A 30 14.17 -2.30 -8.04
CA LEU A 30 13.36 -1.21 -8.54
C LEU A 30 13.95 0.13 -8.11
N THR A 31 13.80 1.13 -8.97
CA THR A 31 14.09 2.53 -8.64
C THR A 31 12.83 3.10 -7.98
N ILE A 32 12.83 3.26 -6.66
CA ILE A 32 11.65 3.68 -5.90
C ILE A 32 11.79 5.15 -5.49
N ARG A 33 10.73 5.93 -5.72
CA ARG A 33 10.59 7.29 -5.19
C ARG A 33 9.16 7.58 -4.75
N ALA A 34 8.99 8.66 -4.00
CA ALA A 34 7.71 9.07 -3.45
C ALA A 34 7.38 10.53 -3.76
N VAL A 35 6.09 10.81 -3.92
CA VAL A 35 5.54 12.15 -4.09
C VAL A 35 4.40 12.34 -3.10
N TYR A 36 4.44 13.44 -2.37
CA TYR A 36 3.40 13.81 -1.41
C TYR A 36 2.51 14.90 -1.97
N ASN A 37 1.20 14.71 -1.85
CA ASN A 37 0.20 15.74 -2.17
C ASN A 37 -0.49 16.25 -0.88
N GLN A 38 0.32 16.76 0.06
CA GLN A 38 -0.17 17.39 1.28
C GLN A 38 0.91 18.28 1.93
N PRO A 39 0.78 19.62 1.91
CA PRO A 39 1.81 20.53 2.44
C PRO A 39 2.30 20.25 3.86
N GLN A 40 1.45 19.64 4.71
CA GLN A 40 1.78 19.33 6.11
C GLN A 40 2.50 17.98 6.32
N ALA A 41 2.81 17.23 5.26
CA ALA A 41 3.46 15.91 5.33
C ALA A 41 5.00 15.98 5.45
N ILE A 42 5.54 17.06 6.03
CA ILE A 42 7.00 17.29 6.13
C ILE A 42 7.69 16.13 6.87
N PHE A 43 7.12 15.68 7.99
CA PHE A 43 7.68 14.57 8.76
C PHE A 43 7.71 13.24 8.01
N ASP A 44 6.70 12.99 7.16
CA ASP A 44 6.63 11.76 6.36
C ASP A 44 7.67 11.81 5.23
N LEU A 45 7.82 12.96 4.58
CA LEU A 45 8.83 13.20 3.57
C LEU A 45 10.26 13.09 4.13
N GLU A 46 10.54 13.69 5.30
CA GLU A 46 11.84 13.56 5.97
C GLU A 46 12.13 12.11 6.34
N ARG A 47 11.12 11.37 6.82
CA ARG A 47 11.26 9.94 7.14
C ARG A 47 11.65 9.12 5.91
N LEU A 48 11.03 9.38 4.75
CA LEU A 48 11.39 8.68 3.51
C LEU A 48 12.79 9.05 3.03
N ARG A 49 13.17 10.33 3.07
CA ARG A 49 14.51 10.78 2.68
C ARG A 49 15.60 10.19 3.57
N ALA A 50 15.37 10.12 4.87
CA ALA A 50 16.28 9.49 5.83
C ALA A 50 16.47 7.98 5.54
N ALA A 51 15.48 7.34 4.93
CA ALA A 51 15.55 5.95 4.47
C ALA A 51 16.19 5.79 3.08
N GLY A 52 16.73 6.85 2.49
CA GLY A 52 17.37 6.82 1.17
C GLY A 52 16.40 6.91 -0.01
N ILE A 53 15.10 7.16 0.25
CA ILE A 53 14.07 7.24 -0.80
C ILE A 53 13.98 8.68 -1.29
N PRO A 54 14.19 8.96 -2.59
CA PRO A 54 13.90 10.27 -3.15
C PRO A 54 12.42 10.60 -2.93
N ALA A 55 12.15 11.66 -2.17
CA ALA A 55 10.79 12.10 -1.86
C ALA A 55 10.65 13.61 -2.09
N VAL A 56 9.56 14.01 -2.75
CA VAL A 56 9.27 15.42 -3.08
C VAL A 56 7.84 15.79 -2.72
N MET A 57 7.64 17.07 -2.44
CA MET A 57 6.30 17.67 -2.34
C MET A 57 5.81 18.03 -3.72
N SER A 58 4.58 17.65 -4.06
CA SER A 58 3.86 18.21 -5.20
C SER A 58 2.97 19.34 -4.71
N ASN A 59 2.98 20.46 -5.45
CA ASN A 59 2.10 21.60 -5.23
C ASN A 59 0.80 21.52 -6.05
N ASP A 60 0.60 20.44 -6.81
CA ASP A 60 -0.52 20.29 -7.73
C ASP A 60 -1.69 19.55 -7.08
N ASN A 61 -2.91 20.07 -7.28
CA ASN A 61 -4.14 19.45 -6.78
C ASN A 61 -4.39 18.04 -7.36
N VAL A 62 -3.80 17.74 -8.52
CA VAL A 62 -3.83 16.42 -9.15
C VAL A 62 -2.40 16.02 -9.47
N PRO A 63 -1.90 14.91 -8.91
CA PRO A 63 -0.54 14.48 -9.19
C PRO A 63 -0.40 14.13 -10.66
N VAL A 64 0.39 14.91 -11.40
CA VAL A 64 0.89 14.49 -12.71
C VAL A 64 2.09 13.57 -12.44
N PRO A 65 2.11 12.35 -13.00
CA PRO A 65 3.28 11.49 -12.98
C PRO A 65 4.44 12.16 -13.72
N GLU A 66 5.29 12.90 -13.01
CA GLU A 66 6.57 13.31 -13.58
C GLU A 66 7.49 12.09 -13.55
N VAL A 67 7.34 11.21 -14.54
CA VAL A 67 8.28 10.11 -14.79
C VAL A 67 9.58 10.72 -15.26
N GLN A 68 10.60 10.72 -14.41
CA GLN A 68 11.89 11.37 -14.72
C GLN A 68 12.67 10.61 -15.78
N SER A 69 12.42 9.31 -15.93
CA SER A 69 13.06 8.46 -16.94
C SER A 69 12.01 7.55 -17.58
N PRO A 70 11.29 8.02 -18.61
CA PRO A 70 10.22 7.25 -19.28
C PRO A 70 10.67 5.86 -19.75
N ASP A 71 11.96 5.74 -20.07
CA ASP A 71 12.63 4.53 -20.53
C ASP A 71 13.11 3.61 -19.39
N ASP A 72 13.16 4.07 -18.14
CA ASP A 72 13.47 3.19 -17.00
C ASP A 72 12.25 2.31 -16.70
N GLN A 73 12.32 1.08 -17.21
CA GLN A 73 11.29 0.08 -16.98
C GLN A 73 11.25 -0.44 -15.55
N ARG A 74 12.15 0.00 -14.65
CA ARG A 74 12.19 -0.42 -13.23
C ARG A 74 11.76 0.68 -12.27
N GLU A 75 11.33 1.83 -12.78
CA GLU A 75 10.92 2.95 -11.93
C GLU A 75 9.51 2.72 -11.35
N LEU A 76 9.41 2.82 -10.02
CA LEU A 76 8.16 2.78 -9.25
C LEU A 76 7.97 4.10 -8.50
N VAL A 77 6.88 4.77 -8.81
CA VAL A 77 6.53 6.06 -8.22
C VAL A 77 5.34 5.90 -7.30
N PHE A 78 5.56 6.07 -6.00
CA PHE A 78 4.46 6.15 -5.03
C PHE A 78 3.96 7.57 -4.91
N TYR A 79 2.65 7.76 -5.09
CA TYR A 79 1.97 9.00 -4.71
C TYR A 79 1.22 8.77 -3.41
N GLU A 80 1.72 9.33 -2.32
CA GLU A 80 1.03 9.27 -1.03
C GLU A 80 0.03 10.43 -0.94
N PHE A 81 -1.26 10.06 -0.87
CA PHE A 81 -2.34 11.02 -0.68
C PHE A 81 -2.53 11.31 0.81
N SER A 82 -3.25 12.39 1.12
CA SER A 82 -3.58 12.73 2.50
C SER A 82 -4.33 11.59 3.24
N GLY A 83 -4.62 11.77 4.52
CA GLY A 83 -5.27 10.73 5.34
C GLY A 83 -6.80 10.75 5.39
N ARG A 84 -7.51 11.20 4.35
CA ARG A 84 -8.97 11.42 4.36
C ARG A 84 -9.75 10.38 3.54
N THR A 85 -10.91 9.95 4.02
CA THR A 85 -11.89 9.24 3.18
C THR A 85 -12.70 10.28 2.38
N GLY A 86 -12.69 10.21 1.05
CA GLY A 86 -13.50 11.12 0.20
C GLY A 86 -12.80 11.70 -1.02
N TYR A 87 -11.71 11.09 -1.48
CA TYR A 87 -11.01 11.56 -2.67
C TYR A 87 -11.89 11.51 -3.92
N SER A 88 -11.84 12.59 -4.70
CA SER A 88 -12.01 12.49 -6.14
C SER A 88 -10.72 11.87 -6.68
N LEU A 89 -10.74 10.56 -6.84
CA LEU A 89 -9.61 9.86 -7.45
C LEU A 89 -9.49 10.32 -8.90
N PRO A 90 -8.27 10.54 -9.42
CA PRO A 90 -8.08 10.76 -10.83
C PRO A 90 -8.74 9.64 -11.63
N LYS A 91 -9.25 9.97 -12.82
CA LYS A 91 -9.86 8.95 -13.69
C LYS A 91 -8.88 7.80 -13.87
N LYS A 92 -9.42 6.58 -13.81
CA LYS A 92 -8.66 5.35 -14.04
C LYS A 92 -7.85 5.50 -15.34
N ASN A 93 -6.56 5.23 -15.25
CA ASN A 93 -5.65 5.08 -16.38
C ASN A 93 -4.90 3.74 -16.18
N ASP A 94 -4.59 3.04 -17.25
CA ASP A 94 -3.98 1.70 -17.17
C ASP A 94 -2.58 1.70 -16.54
N ASP A 95 -1.92 2.86 -16.54
CA ASP A 95 -0.59 3.05 -15.93
C ASP A 95 -0.62 3.46 -14.45
N ILE A 96 -1.81 3.70 -13.88
CA ILE A 96 -1.99 4.18 -12.51
C ILE A 96 -2.80 3.18 -11.70
N LEU A 97 -2.20 2.64 -10.64
CA LEU A 97 -2.86 1.70 -9.73
C LEU A 97 -3.19 2.38 -8.42
N ARG A 98 -4.42 2.20 -7.93
CA ARG A 98 -4.91 2.76 -6.67
C ARG A 98 -4.93 1.68 -5.62
N VAL A 99 -4.11 1.85 -4.60
CA VAL A 99 -3.96 0.94 -3.47
C VAL A 99 -4.52 1.62 -2.23
N PHE A 100 -5.50 1.01 -1.59
CA PHE A 100 -6.06 1.51 -0.34
C PHE A 100 -5.46 0.79 0.86
N VAL A 101 -4.63 1.49 1.63
CA VAL A 101 -4.04 1.03 2.89
C VAL A 101 -5.01 1.32 4.02
N PHE A 102 -5.58 0.25 4.55
CA PHE A 102 -6.63 0.24 5.56
C PHE A 102 -6.13 -0.47 6.82
N SER A 103 -6.26 0.17 7.98
CA SER A 103 -5.82 -0.39 9.26
C SER A 103 -6.94 -1.12 9.98
N VAL A 104 -6.64 -2.24 10.66
CA VAL A 104 -7.60 -2.94 11.54
C VAL A 104 -8.17 -2.06 12.65
N THR A 105 -7.49 -0.95 12.99
CA THR A 105 -7.97 0.03 13.98
C THR A 105 -9.10 0.92 13.47
N GLU A 106 -9.50 0.82 12.20
CA GLU A 106 -10.48 1.71 11.57
C GLU A 106 -11.92 1.20 11.61
N GLY A 107 -12.15 -0.06 12.00
CA GLY A 107 -13.48 -0.68 12.09
C GLY A 107 -13.88 -1.47 10.83
N ASP A 108 -14.43 -2.67 11.01
CA ASP A 108 -14.71 -3.61 9.91
C ASP A 108 -15.94 -3.25 9.05
N GLU A 109 -16.68 -2.19 9.39
CA GLU A 109 -17.88 -1.70 8.71
C GLU A 109 -17.58 -0.71 7.56
N LYS A 110 -16.35 -0.21 7.48
CA LYS A 110 -15.92 0.85 6.55
C LYS A 110 -16.22 0.57 5.07
N PRO A 111 -16.13 -0.66 4.54
CA PRO A 111 -16.52 -0.94 3.16
C PRO A 111 -17.94 -0.50 2.83
N LEU A 112 -18.90 -0.70 3.74
CA LEU A 112 -20.29 -0.30 3.54
C LEU A 112 -20.51 1.19 3.75
N LYS A 113 -19.71 1.83 4.61
CA LYS A 113 -19.80 3.27 4.90
C LYS A 113 -19.22 4.15 3.79
N TYR A 114 -18.19 3.64 3.08
CA TYR A 114 -17.51 4.37 2.00
C TYR A 114 -17.44 3.53 0.71
N PRO A 115 -18.57 3.04 0.18
CA PRO A 115 -18.58 1.99 -0.85
C PRO A 115 -17.89 2.43 -2.15
N ARG A 116 -18.01 3.71 -2.50
CA ARG A 116 -17.34 4.28 -3.68
C ARG A 116 -15.82 4.10 -3.63
N LEU A 117 -15.20 4.37 -2.48
CA LEU A 117 -13.75 4.26 -2.30
C LEU A 117 -13.27 2.82 -2.52
N PHE A 118 -13.95 1.84 -1.91
CA PHE A 118 -13.59 0.43 -2.04
C PHE A 118 -13.92 -0.15 -3.43
N LYS A 119 -14.88 0.43 -4.14
CA LYS A 119 -15.21 0.05 -5.52
C LYS A 119 -14.21 0.58 -6.54
N GLU A 120 -13.59 1.72 -6.26
CA GLU A 120 -12.69 2.41 -7.19
C GLU A 120 -11.21 2.02 -7.04
N VAL A 121 -10.83 1.08 -6.18
CA VAL A 121 -9.41 0.73 -5.97
C VAL A 121 -9.03 -0.61 -6.60
N GLU A 122 -7.80 -0.71 -7.08
CA GLU A 122 -7.24 -1.91 -7.68
C GLU A 122 -6.74 -2.92 -6.64
N LEU A 123 -6.48 -2.48 -5.41
CA LEU A 123 -6.03 -3.32 -4.30
C LEU A 123 -6.43 -2.72 -2.95
N VAL A 124 -6.86 -3.58 -2.02
CA VAL A 124 -7.00 -3.23 -0.60
C VAL A 124 -5.91 -3.93 0.21
N ILE A 125 -5.23 -3.17 1.05
CA ILE A 125 -4.28 -3.69 2.05
C ILE A 125 -4.91 -3.54 3.43
N LEU A 126 -5.13 -4.64 4.12
CA LEU A 126 -5.47 -4.68 5.55
C LEU A 126 -4.16 -4.71 6.36
N ASN A 127 -3.72 -3.54 6.80
CA ASN A 127 -2.49 -3.32 7.57
C ASN A 127 -2.73 -3.44 9.09
N LYS A 128 -1.63 -3.56 9.83
CA LYS A 128 -1.58 -3.66 11.29
C LYS A 128 -2.28 -4.90 11.84
N ILE A 129 -2.23 -6.02 11.12
CA ILE A 129 -2.83 -7.28 11.59
C ILE A 129 -2.23 -7.78 12.91
N ASP A 130 -1.04 -7.31 13.29
CA ASP A 130 -0.43 -7.53 14.62
C ASP A 130 -1.27 -6.96 15.76
N LEU A 131 -2.19 -6.03 15.47
CA LEU A 131 -3.08 -5.43 16.46
C LEU A 131 -4.43 -6.16 16.60
N LEU A 132 -4.71 -7.19 15.78
CA LEU A 132 -6.00 -7.90 15.84
C LEU A 132 -6.37 -8.38 17.25
N PRO A 133 -5.45 -8.96 18.06
CA PRO A 133 -5.76 -9.40 19.43
C PRO A 133 -6.19 -8.27 20.38
N PHE A 134 -5.93 -7.00 20.02
CA PHE A 134 -6.22 -5.82 20.83
C PHE A 134 -7.39 -5.00 20.27
N THR A 135 -8.13 -5.53 19.30
CA THR A 135 -9.25 -4.83 18.65
C THR A 135 -10.47 -5.74 18.53
N ASN A 136 -11.65 -5.12 18.37
CA ASN A 136 -12.89 -5.85 18.05
C ASN A 136 -13.05 -6.12 16.53
N PHE A 137 -12.01 -5.87 15.75
CA PHE A 137 -12.05 -5.99 14.30
C PHE A 137 -12.17 -7.45 13.88
N SER A 138 -13.16 -7.77 13.04
CA SER A 138 -13.27 -9.10 12.43
C SER A 138 -12.86 -9.05 10.97
N VAL A 139 -11.78 -9.78 10.65
CA VAL A 139 -11.31 -9.97 9.27
C VAL A 139 -12.41 -10.58 8.40
N SER A 140 -13.13 -11.59 8.91
CA SER A 140 -14.20 -12.25 8.17
C SER A 140 -15.38 -11.31 7.87
N ARG A 141 -15.81 -10.49 8.85
CA ARG A 141 -16.87 -9.50 8.61
C ARG A 141 -16.43 -8.43 7.61
N PHE A 142 -15.20 -7.95 7.74
CA PHE A 142 -14.62 -6.99 6.80
C PHE A 142 -14.59 -7.56 5.37
N GLN A 143 -14.08 -8.79 5.21
CA GLN A 143 -14.03 -9.47 3.92
C GLN A 143 -15.41 -9.63 3.29
N HIS A 144 -16.41 -10.09 4.05
CA HIS A 144 -17.77 -10.24 3.56
C HIS A 144 -18.32 -8.90 3.04
N ARG A 145 -18.19 -7.83 3.82
CA ARG A 145 -18.62 -6.48 3.43
C ARG A 145 -17.83 -5.92 2.24
N LEU A 146 -16.52 -6.17 2.19
CA LEU A 146 -15.71 -5.79 1.04
C LEU A 146 -16.22 -6.47 -0.24
N ARG A 147 -16.54 -7.76 -0.17
CA ARG A 147 -17.07 -8.51 -1.31
C ARG A 147 -18.44 -8.03 -1.76
N THR A 148 -19.29 -7.53 -0.86
CA THR A 148 -20.57 -6.89 -1.25
C THR A 148 -20.37 -5.59 -2.04
N VAL A 149 -19.26 -4.88 -1.81
CA VAL A 149 -18.98 -3.59 -2.47
C VAL A 149 -18.14 -3.77 -3.73
N ASN A 150 -17.14 -4.63 -3.66
CA ASN A 150 -16.21 -4.94 -4.73
C ASN A 150 -15.86 -6.45 -4.70
N PRO A 151 -16.59 -7.29 -5.46
CA PRO A 151 -16.45 -8.75 -5.41
C PRO A 151 -15.05 -9.25 -5.80
N SER A 152 -14.35 -8.55 -6.70
CA SER A 152 -13.10 -9.02 -7.29
C SER A 152 -11.84 -8.35 -6.75
N VAL A 153 -11.95 -7.29 -5.93
CA VAL A 153 -10.75 -6.57 -5.47
C VAL A 153 -9.84 -7.48 -4.64
N PRO A 154 -8.54 -7.57 -5.00
CA PRO A 154 -7.56 -8.27 -4.17
C PRO A 154 -7.51 -7.66 -2.76
N LEU A 155 -7.31 -8.53 -1.78
CA LEU A 155 -7.13 -8.14 -0.38
C LEU A 155 -5.82 -8.76 0.13
N LEU A 156 -4.86 -7.92 0.49
CA LEU A 156 -3.62 -8.36 1.15
C LEU A 156 -3.70 -8.05 2.64
N LYS A 157 -3.39 -9.04 3.48
CA LYS A 157 -3.30 -8.91 4.94
C LYS A 157 -1.82 -8.76 5.29
N LEU A 158 -1.43 -7.69 5.98
CA LEU A 158 -0.04 -7.51 6.40
C LEU A 158 0.12 -6.66 7.65
N SER A 159 1.33 -6.67 8.19
CA SER A 159 1.76 -5.74 9.23
C SER A 159 3.09 -5.15 8.80
N CYS A 160 3.11 -3.85 8.51
CA CYS A 160 4.37 -3.19 8.17
C CYS A 160 5.35 -3.22 9.36
N ARG A 161 4.84 -3.25 10.59
CA ARG A 161 5.63 -3.31 11.83
C ARG A 161 6.35 -4.64 12.02
N SER A 162 5.61 -5.75 11.94
CA SER A 162 6.19 -7.09 12.18
C SER A 162 6.79 -7.71 10.92
N GLY A 163 6.45 -7.20 9.74
CA GLY A 163 6.85 -7.74 8.45
C GLY A 163 5.96 -8.86 7.91
N VAL A 164 5.06 -9.40 8.73
CA VAL A 164 4.13 -10.46 8.31
C VAL A 164 3.31 -10.00 7.11
N GLY A 165 3.31 -10.82 6.04
CA GLY A 165 2.54 -10.56 4.82
C GLY A 165 3.15 -9.56 3.84
N LEU A 166 4.30 -8.94 4.16
CA LEU A 166 4.99 -8.04 3.23
C LEU A 166 5.50 -8.74 1.97
N ASP A 167 5.76 -10.05 2.02
CA ASP A 167 6.17 -10.82 0.84
C ASP A 167 5.07 -10.84 -0.22
N ASN A 168 3.79 -10.97 0.18
CA ASN A 168 2.67 -10.93 -0.76
C ASN A 168 2.54 -9.55 -1.43
N TRP A 169 2.81 -8.48 -0.68
CA TRP A 169 2.87 -7.13 -1.24
C TRP A 169 4.05 -6.99 -2.21
N ARG A 170 5.24 -7.49 -1.83
CA ARG A 170 6.43 -7.50 -2.68
C ARG A 170 6.17 -8.22 -4.01
N SER A 171 5.62 -9.43 -3.96
CA SER A 171 5.27 -10.19 -5.16
C SER A 171 4.22 -9.47 -6.00
N TRP A 172 3.22 -8.83 -5.37
CA TRP A 172 2.25 -8.01 -6.11
C TRP A 172 2.91 -6.86 -6.87
N VAL A 173 3.82 -6.12 -6.22
CA VAL A 173 4.57 -5.01 -6.85
C VAL A 173 5.46 -5.53 -7.98
N LEU A 174 6.20 -6.61 -7.76
CA LEU A 174 7.11 -7.20 -8.74
C LEU A 174 6.38 -7.67 -10.01
N ARG A 175 5.17 -8.25 -9.86
CA ARG A 175 4.33 -8.65 -11.01
C ARG A 175 3.93 -7.49 -11.91
N LEU A 176 3.87 -6.26 -11.39
CA LEU A 176 3.60 -5.06 -12.21
C LEU A 176 4.70 -4.81 -13.25
N PHE A 177 5.90 -5.32 -12.99
CA PHE A 177 7.09 -5.18 -13.82
C PHE A 177 7.42 -6.47 -14.59
N GLY A 178 6.50 -7.44 -14.62
CA GLY A 178 6.69 -8.71 -15.33
C GLY A 178 7.64 -9.69 -14.62
N TYR A 179 8.06 -9.40 -13.38
CA TYR A 179 8.74 -10.39 -12.57
C TYR A 179 7.71 -11.43 -12.09
N HIS A 180 7.96 -12.68 -12.45
CA HIS A 180 7.27 -13.83 -11.88
C HIS A 180 8.07 -14.33 -10.68
N ASP A 181 7.39 -14.96 -9.71
CA ASP A 181 8.06 -15.55 -8.55
C ASP A 181 9.05 -16.62 -9.05
N VAL A 182 10.32 -16.25 -9.23
CA VAL A 182 11.42 -17.22 -9.29
C VAL A 182 11.64 -17.58 -7.84
N GLU A 183 11.44 -18.85 -7.48
CA GLU A 183 11.69 -19.36 -6.13
C GLU A 183 13.05 -18.84 -5.65
N GLU A 184 13.03 -17.86 -4.75
CA GLU A 184 14.19 -17.56 -3.93
C GLU A 184 14.36 -18.78 -3.03
N SER A 185 15.25 -19.67 -3.47
CA SER A 185 15.92 -20.67 -2.65
C SER A 185 16.65 -19.96 -1.52
N GLY A 186 15.91 -19.59 -0.48
CA GLY A 186 16.40 -18.79 0.62
C GLY A 186 15.33 -18.69 1.69
N VAL A 187 15.15 -19.80 2.43
CA VAL A 187 14.49 -19.92 3.74
C VAL A 187 13.58 -18.74 4.08
N LEU A 188 12.27 -18.91 3.82
CA LEU A 188 11.24 -18.09 4.46
C LEU A 188 11.57 -18.00 5.95
N SER A 189 11.88 -16.82 6.45
CA SER A 189 12.07 -16.59 7.88
C SER A 189 10.72 -16.82 8.56
N TYR A 190 10.48 -18.07 8.93
CA TYR A 190 9.38 -18.51 9.76
C TYR A 190 9.56 -17.82 11.11
N HIS A 191 8.78 -16.76 11.35
CA HIS A 191 8.64 -16.17 12.67
C HIS A 191 7.55 -16.94 13.43
N PRO A 192 7.88 -17.82 14.39
CA PRO A 192 6.89 -18.72 15.01
C PRO A 192 5.96 -18.02 16.00
N ASN A 193 6.20 -16.74 16.32
CA ASN A 193 5.72 -16.17 17.57
C ASN A 193 4.83 -14.94 17.35
N TYR A 194 3.61 -15.17 16.86
CA TYR A 194 2.48 -14.27 17.16
C TYR A 194 1.25 -15.10 17.52
N PRO A 195 0.88 -15.19 18.81
CA PRO A 195 -0.35 -15.86 19.21
C PRO A 195 -1.55 -15.14 18.59
N GLY A 196 -2.33 -15.85 17.76
CA GLY A 196 -3.55 -15.35 17.13
C GLY A 196 -3.57 -15.32 15.60
N LEU A 197 -2.48 -15.70 14.90
CA LEU A 197 -2.41 -15.71 13.43
C LEU A 197 -2.20 -17.11 12.83
N SER A 198 -2.29 -18.18 13.64
CA SER A 198 -2.01 -19.57 13.25
C SER A 198 -3.04 -20.20 12.31
N SER A 199 -3.99 -19.43 11.78
CA SER A 199 -4.99 -19.89 10.82
C SER A 199 -5.42 -18.72 9.95
N PHE A 200 -4.65 -18.43 8.90
CA PHE A 200 -4.95 -17.40 7.92
C PHE A 200 -5.04 -17.90 6.50
#